data_AF-A0A660VHW8-F1
#
_entry.id   AF-A0A660VHW8-F1
#
_cell.length_a   1.000
_cell.length_b   1.000
_cell.length_c   1.000
_cell.angle_alpha   90.00
_cell.angle_beta   90.00
_cell.angle_gamma   90.00
#
_symmetry.space_group_name_H-M   'P 1'
#
loop_
_entity.id
_entity.type
_entity.pdbx_description
1 polymer ?
#
loop_
_entity_poly.entity_id
_entity_poly.type
_entity_poly.pdbx_seq_one_letter_code
_entity_poly.pdbx_strand_id
1 'polypeptide(L)'
;MIRIDVPTEVMGGAIKEIQNRRGQVLDMKEERGITIIQAKVPVAEMFGFNSELKSATGGKGFYSLIDVIYEKLPKNLQDQIVIKIRKRKGLNEEIPKIET
;
A
#
# COMPACT_ATOMS: atom_id res chain seq x y z
N MET A 1 -2.38 -4.43 -6.04
CA MET A 1 -2.32 -5.68 -5.28
C MET A 1 -0.91 -6.21 -5.30
N ILE A 2 -0.41 -6.64 -4.16
CA ILE A 2 0.92 -7.21 -3.98
C ILE A 2 0.79 -8.61 -3.41
N ARG A 3 1.73 -9.48 -3.80
CA ARG A 3 2.00 -10.77 -3.17
C ARG A 3 3.24 -10.62 -2.33
N ILE A 4 3.21 -11.10 -1.10
CA ILE A 4 4.36 -11.14 -0.19
C ILE A 4 4.62 -12.59 0.18
N ASP A 5 5.85 -13.04 -0.01
CA ASP A 5 6.31 -14.37 0.36
C ASP A 5 7.30 -14.20 1.53
N VAL A 6 6.99 -14.82 2.67
CA VAL A 6 7.77 -14.67 3.91
C VAL A 6 7.75 -15.97 4.72
N PRO A 7 8.83 -16.37 5.41
CA PRO A 7 8.77 -17.50 6.33
C PRO A 7 7.72 -17.29 7.41
N THR A 8 6.95 -18.34 7.72
CA THR A 8 5.81 -18.27 8.65
C THR A 8 6.21 -17.72 10.02
N GLU A 9 7.41 -18.05 10.49
CA GLU A 9 7.98 -17.58 11.77
C GLU A 9 8.07 -16.04 11.89
N VAL A 10 8.25 -15.33 10.77
CA VAL A 10 8.44 -13.88 10.74
C VAL A 10 7.33 -13.15 9.98
N MET A 11 6.24 -13.85 9.66
CA MET A 11 5.11 -13.28 8.91
C MET A 11 4.45 -12.10 9.62
N GLY A 12 4.49 -12.07 10.96
CA GLY A 12 3.93 -10.98 11.77
C GLY A 12 4.54 -9.62 11.42
N GLY A 13 5.84 -9.58 11.09
CA GLY A 13 6.51 -8.36 10.63
C GLY A 13 5.95 -7.87 9.29
N ALA A 14 5.72 -8.78 8.34
CA ALA A 14 5.13 -8.44 7.05
C ALA A 14 3.70 -7.90 7.18
N ILE A 15 2.86 -8.54 8.01
CA ILE A 15 1.47 -8.09 8.25
C ILE A 15 1.45 -6.69 8.87
N LYS A 16 2.33 -6.43 9.84
CA LYS A 16 2.45 -5.13 10.48
C LYS A 16 2.76 -4.02 9.47
N GLU A 17 3.70 -4.26 8.55
CA GLU A 17 4.04 -3.24 7.55
C GLU A 17 2.95 -2.99 6.51
N ILE A 18 2.17 -4.01 6.17
CA ILE A 18 0.97 -3.82 5.34
C ILE A 18 -0.01 -2.88 6.06
N GLN A 19 -0.28 -3.14 7.34
CA GLN A 19 -1.23 -2.34 8.13
C GLN A 19 -0.77 -0.89 8.33
N ASN A 20 0.52 -0.67 8.60
CA ASN A 20 1.12 0.67 8.74
C ASN A 20 0.89 1.54 7.49
N ARG A 21 0.86 0.92 6.32
CA ARG A 21 0.73 1.58 5.01
C ARG A 21 -0.72 1.65 4.51
N ARG A 22 -1.69 1.53 5.42
CA ARG A 22 -3.13 1.45 5.11
C ARG A 22 -3.45 0.34 4.11
N GLY A 23 -2.64 -0.72 4.11
CA GLY A 23 -2.88 -1.90 3.32
C GLY A 23 -3.94 -2.78 3.97
N GLN A 24 -4.63 -3.53 3.13
CA GLN A 24 -5.59 -4.55 3.56
C GLN A 24 -5.09 -5.91 3.05
N VAL A 25 -4.96 -6.86 3.97
CA VAL A 25 -4.74 -8.27 3.64
C VAL A 25 -6.04 -8.83 3.05
N LEU A 26 -5.94 -9.45 1.89
CA LEU A 26 -7.05 -10.04 1.15
C LEU A 26 -7.11 -11.55 1.36
N ASP A 27 -5.95 -12.19 1.30
CA ASP A 27 -5.81 -13.64 1.46
C ASP A 27 -4.45 -13.98 2.07
N MET A 28 -4.38 -15.14 2.72
CA MET A 28 -3.18 -15.68 3.34
C MET A 28 -3.18 -17.20 3.23
N LYS A 29 -2.13 -17.74 2.63
CA LYS A 29 -1.92 -19.18 2.46
C LYS A 29 -0.57 -19.58 3.03
N GLU A 30 -0.54 -20.67 3.79
CA GLU A 30 0.70 -21.27 4.26
C GLU A 30 1.05 -22.50 3.41
N GLU A 31 2.30 -22.59 2.95
CA GLU A 31 2.81 -23.71 2.18
C GLU A 31 4.28 -23.98 2.53
N ARG A 32 4.57 -25.18 3.04
CA ARG A 32 5.93 -25.66 3.31
C ARG A 32 6.79 -24.69 4.16
N GLY A 33 6.18 -24.06 5.17
CA GLY A 33 6.86 -23.11 6.08
C GLY A 33 7.02 -21.69 5.52
N ILE A 34 6.41 -21.38 4.37
CA ILE A 34 6.30 -20.04 3.81
C ILE A 34 4.84 -19.61 3.86
N THR A 35 4.61 -18.40 4.33
CA THR A 35 3.32 -17.72 4.24
C THR A 35 3.31 -16.82 3.01
N ILE A 36 2.34 -17.03 2.14
CA ILE A 36 2.02 -16.23 0.97
C ILE A 36 0.86 -15.31 1.34
N ILE A 37 1.10 -14.01 1.37
CA ILE A 37 0.11 -12.99 1.73
C ILE A 37 -0.26 -12.21 0.47
N GLN A 38 -1.54 -12.13 0.16
CA GLN A 38 -2.06 -11.21 -0.85
C GLN A 38 -2.64 -9.99 -0.17
N ALA A 39 -2.21 -8.81 -0.58
CA ALA A 39 -2.68 -7.56 0.01
C ALA A 39 -2.94 -6.49 -1.06
N LYS A 40 -3.88 -5.59 -0.76
CA LYS A 40 -3.98 -4.31 -1.45
C LYS A 40 -3.30 -3.24 -0.61
N VAL A 41 -2.43 -2.45 -1.24
CA VAL A 41 -1.73 -1.34 -0.59
C VAL A 41 -1.78 -0.15 -1.56
N PRO A 42 -2.13 1.06 -1.10
CA PRO A 42 -2.10 2.25 -1.95
C PRO A 42 -0.69 2.50 -2.47
N VAL A 43 -0.53 2.74 -3.77
CA VAL A 43 0.79 2.98 -4.39
C VAL A 43 1.52 4.16 -3.75
N ALA A 44 0.79 5.20 -3.34
CA ALA A 44 1.35 6.35 -2.62
C ALA A 44 2.02 5.97 -1.29
N GLU A 45 1.59 4.86 -0.68
CA GLU A 45 2.11 4.31 0.57
C GLU A 45 3.10 3.16 0.31
N MET A 46 3.57 2.92 -0.92
CA MET A 46 4.54 1.87 -1.22
C MET A 46 6.00 2.37 -1.22
N PHE A 47 6.23 3.68 -1.19
CA PHE A 47 7.57 4.24 -1.11
C PHE A 47 8.28 3.82 0.18
N GLY A 48 9.47 3.21 0.05
CA GLY A 48 10.24 2.67 1.17
C GLY A 48 9.81 1.28 1.65
N PHE A 49 8.72 0.72 1.11
CA PHE A 49 8.16 -0.56 1.56
C PHE A 49 9.16 -1.72 1.52
N ASN A 50 9.99 -1.80 0.47
CA ASN A 50 11.01 -2.85 0.34
C ASN A 50 11.98 -2.89 1.53
N SER A 51 12.47 -1.73 1.96
CA SER A 51 13.45 -1.63 3.03
C SER A 51 12.84 -1.97 4.38
N GLU A 52 11.62 -1.47 4.64
CA GLU A 52 10.88 -1.77 5.87
C GLU A 52 10.45 -3.22 5.97
N LEU A 53 9.94 -3.81 4.87
CA LEU A 53 9.60 -5.23 4.82
C LEU A 53 10.82 -6.09 5.14
N LYS A 54 11.98 -5.78 4.55
CA LYS A 54 13.23 -6.50 4.86
C LYS A 54 13.62 -6.33 6.31
N SER A 55 13.56 -5.11 6.86
CA SER A 55 13.86 -4.86 8.27
C SER A 55 12.95 -5.68 9.20
N ALA A 56 11.64 -5.65 8.95
CA ALA A 56 10.63 -6.33 9.76
C ALA A 56 10.69 -7.87 9.68
N THR A 57 11.27 -8.42 8.61
CA THR A 57 11.33 -9.87 8.36
C THR A 57 12.75 -10.45 8.48
N GLY A 58 13.71 -9.68 8.99
CA GLY A 58 15.12 -10.10 9.06
C GLY A 58 15.75 -10.38 7.69
N GLY A 59 15.28 -9.68 6.65
CA GLY A 59 15.75 -9.77 5.28
C GLY A 59 15.12 -10.92 4.46
N LYS A 60 14.19 -11.68 5.03
CA LYS A 60 13.63 -12.89 4.41
C LYS A 60 12.32 -12.66 3.66
N GLY A 61 11.67 -11.51 3.81
CA GLY A 61 10.46 -11.16 3.09
C GLY A 61 10.75 -10.66 1.67
N PHE A 62 9.99 -11.17 0.71
CA PHE A 62 9.99 -10.70 -0.68
C PHE A 62 8.57 -10.29 -1.07
N TYR A 63 8.43 -9.30 -1.96
CA TYR A 63 7.13 -8.95 -2.52
C TYR A 63 7.20 -8.76 -4.03
N SER A 64 6.06 -8.97 -4.68
CA SER A 64 5.87 -8.74 -6.11
C SER A 64 4.53 -8.02 -6.35
N LEU A 65 4.49 -7.21 -7.40
CA LEU A 65 3.26 -6.58 -7.86
C LEU A 65 2.47 -7.61 -8.68
N ILE A 66 1.20 -7.83 -8.33
CA ILE A 66 0.30 -8.71 -9.07
C ILE A 66 -0.56 -7.91 -10.04
N ASP A 67 -1.16 -6.82 -9.55
CA ASP A 67 -2.16 -6.05 -10.29
C ASP A 67 -2.26 -4.61 -9.79
N VAL A 68 -2.82 -3.71 -10.59
CA VAL A 68 -3.07 -2.30 -10.25
C VAL A 68 -4.55 -2.00 -10.43
N ILE A 69 -5.20 -1.57 -9.34
CA ILE A 69 -6.61 -1.18 -9.33
C ILE A 69 -6.75 0.27 -8.87
N TYR A 70 -7.82 0.93 -9.30
CA TYR A 70 -8.18 2.27 -8.86
C TYR A 70 -9.38 2.18 -7.92
N GLU A 71 -9.22 2.68 -6.70
CA GLU A 71 -10.28 2.80 -5.72
C GLU A 71 -10.50 4.27 -5.36
N LYS A 72 -11.73 4.61 -4.95
CA LYS A 72 -12.04 5.97 -4.51
C LYS A 72 -11.24 6.31 -3.26
N LEU A 73 -10.68 7.52 -3.24
CA LEU A 73 -10.04 8.05 -2.04
C LEU A 73 -11.09 8.33 -0.96
N PRO A 74 -10.74 8.14 0.32
CA PRO A 74 -11.54 8.65 1.43
C PRO A 74 -11.76 10.16 1.30
N LYS A 75 -12.99 10.62 1.59
CA LYS A 75 -13.38 12.04 1.44
C LYS A 75 -12.44 13.01 2.19
N ASN A 76 -11.99 12.62 3.38
CA ASN A 76 -11.07 13.41 4.20
C ASN A 76 -9.68 13.61 3.57
N LEU A 77 -9.27 12.72 2.65
CA LEU A 77 -8.00 12.82 1.93
C LEU A 77 -8.16 13.44 0.54
N GLN A 78 -9.36 13.36 -0.04
CA GLN A 78 -9.63 13.76 -1.42
C GLN A 78 -9.23 15.21 -1.69
N ASP A 79 -9.73 16.14 -0.89
CA ASP A 79 -9.52 17.58 -1.07
C ASP A 79 -8.04 17.95 -1.00
N GLN A 80 -7.33 17.40 -0.01
CA GLN A 80 -5.89 17.64 0.16
C GLN A 80 -5.08 17.13 -1.03
N ILE A 81 -5.42 15.95 -1.56
CA ILE A 81 -4.73 15.35 -2.71
C ILE A 81 -5.03 16.13 -3.99
N VAL A 82 -6.28 16.57 -4.19
CA VAL A 82 -6.65 17.42 -5.33
C VAL A 82 -5.84 18.71 -5.33
N ILE A 83 -5.77 19.42 -4.20
CA ILE A 83 -5.00 20.65 -4.06
C ILE A 83 -3.50 20.41 -4.34
N LYS A 84 -2.91 19.36 -3.76
CA LYS A 84 -1.50 18.99 -4.03
C LYS A 84 -1.23 18.74 -5.51
N ILE A 85 -2.13 18.04 -6.21
CA ILE A 85 -1.98 17.77 -7.64
C ILE A 85 -2.09 19.05 -8.46
N ARG A 86 -3.02 19.94 -8.11
CA ARG A 86 -3.22 21.24 -8.78
C ARG A 86 -2.00 22.14 -8.62
N LYS A 87 -1.49 22.27 -7.39
CA LYS A 87 -0.25 23.01 -7.09
C LYS A 87 0.93 22.48 -7.92
N ARG A 88 1.14 21.16 -7.96
CA ARG A 88 2.20 20.53 -8.78
C ARG A 88 2.07 20.84 -10.27
N LYS A 89 0.85 21.03 -10.77
CA LYS A 89 0.56 21.39 -12.16
C LYS A 89 0.57 22.90 -12.44
N GLY A 90 0.86 23.74 -11.44
CA GLY A 90 0.82 25.20 -11.57
C GLY A 90 -0.60 25.77 -11.70
N LEU A 91 -1.62 25.05 -11.22
CA LEU A 91 -3.02 25.49 -11.23
C LEU A 91 -3.40 26.12 -9.89
N ASN A 92 -4.46 26.95 -9.89
CA ASN A 92 -5.02 27.56 -8.67
C ASN A 92 -5.38 26.49 -7.63
N GLU A 93 -5.02 26.72 -6.36
CA GLU A 93 -5.20 25.80 -5.22
C GLU A 93 -6.65 25.71 -4.71
N GLU A 94 -7.63 25.93 -5.58
CA GLU A 94 -9.05 25.86 -5.27
C GLU A 94 -9.67 24.56 -5.81
N ILE A 95 -10.61 24.00 -5.05
CA ILE A 95 -11.40 22.84 -5.50
C ILE A 95 -12.45 23.35 -6.49
N PRO A 96 -12.46 22.88 -7.75
CA PRO A 96 -13.49 23.26 -8.71
C PRO A 96 -14.86 22.90 -8.15
N LYS A 97 -15.74 23.89 -8.04
CA LYS A 97 -17.16 23.65 -7.72
C LYS A 97 -17.85 23.23 -9.01
N ILE A 98 -18.75 22.26 -8.93
CA ILE A 98 -19.64 21.92 -10.04
C ILE A 98 -20.58 23.12 -10.18
N GLU A 99 -20.44 23.89 -11.24
CA GLU A 99 -21.48 24.86 -11.61
C GLU A 99 -22.76 24.05 -11.88
N THR A 100 -23.77 24.30 -11.06
CA THR A 100 -25.11 23.71 -11.21
C THR A 100 -25.94 24.62 -12.09
#